data_AF-A0A1Y5ZZA8-F1
#
_entry.id   AF-A0A1Y5ZZA8-F1
#
_cell.length_a   1.000
_cell.length_b   1.000
_cell.length_c   1.000
_cell.angle_alpha   90.00
_cell.angle_beta   90.00
_cell.angle_gamma   90.00
#
_symmetry.space_group_name_H-M   'P 1'
#
loop_
_entity.id
_entity.type
_entity.pdbx_description
1 polymer ?
#
loop_
_entity_poly.entity_id
_entity_poly.type
_entity_poly.pdbx_seq_one_letter_code
_entity_poly.pdbx_strand_id
1 'polypeptide(L)'
;MISVQVDEKEVRNLYLAKVEEVVKEIDAELVYWDANELKRRTCMGWNTIQKTFFFDPRFPKHKVGGKWYFPAQQVKQFLLQWISEQ
;
A
#
# COMPACT_ATOMS: atom_id res chain seq x y z
N MET A 1 14.19 -41.62 -21.71
CA MET A 1 14.38 -40.15 -21.79
C MET A 1 13.09 -39.53 -21.27
N ILE A 2 13.08 -38.98 -20.05
CA ILE A 2 11.87 -38.46 -19.41
C ILE A 2 11.61 -37.07 -19.99
N SER A 3 10.53 -36.93 -20.77
CA SER A 3 10.08 -35.65 -21.31
C SER A 3 9.29 -34.93 -20.22
N VAL A 4 9.89 -33.92 -19.59
CA VAL A 4 9.20 -33.05 -18.64
C VAL A 4 8.50 -31.96 -19.46
N GLN A 5 7.22 -32.16 -19.75
CA GLN A 5 6.36 -31.10 -20.28
C GLN A 5 5.95 -30.22 -19.11
N VAL A 6 6.63 -29.08 -18.98
CA VAL A 6 6.29 -28.06 -17.98
C VAL A 6 5.03 -27.35 -18.46
N ASP A 7 3.91 -27.53 -17.74
CA ASP A 7 2.69 -26.79 -17.98
C ASP A 7 2.90 -25.33 -17.54
N GLU A 8 3.10 -24.44 -18.51
CA GLU A 8 3.33 -23.02 -18.29
C GLU A 8 2.24 -22.34 -17.45
N LYS A 9 1.00 -22.87 -17.47
CA LYS A 9 -0.08 -22.34 -16.61
C LYS A 9 0.14 -22.68 -15.15
N GLU A 10 0.63 -23.87 -14.87
CA GLU A 10 0.87 -24.34 -13.50
C GLU A 10 2.04 -23.59 -12.86
N VAL A 11 3.10 -23.32 -13.65
CA VAL A 11 4.23 -22.47 -13.23
C VAL A 11 3.78 -21.04 -12.94
N ARG A 12 2.89 -20.47 -13.75
CA ARG A 12 2.37 -19.11 -13.55
C ARG A 12 1.52 -19.00 -12.27
N ASN A 13 0.69 -20.01 -12.00
CA ASN A 13 -0.12 -20.05 -10.79
C ASN A 13 0.75 -20.21 -9.53
N LEU A 14 1.79 -21.06 -9.61
CA LEU A 14 2.75 -21.23 -8.52
C LEU A 14 3.52 -19.93 -8.24
N TYR A 15 3.89 -19.19 -9.28
CA TYR A 15 4.55 -17.89 -9.17
C TYR A 15 3.66 -16.85 -8.48
N LEU A 16 2.39 -16.74 -8.90
CA LEU A 16 1.43 -15.81 -8.29
C LEU A 16 1.18 -16.12 -6.82
N ALA A 17 1.02 -17.40 -6.47
CA ALA A 17 0.86 -17.85 -5.09
C ALA A 17 2.08 -17.50 -4.22
N LYS A 18 3.29 -17.66 -4.76
CA LYS A 18 4.53 -17.32 -4.04
C LYS A 18 4.68 -15.82 -3.81
N VAL A 19 4.25 -15.01 -4.77
CA VAL A 19 4.22 -13.54 -4.64
C VAL A 19 3.21 -13.12 -3.57
N GLU A 20 2.01 -13.70 -3.55
CA GLU A 20 1.01 -13.41 -2.50
C GLU A 20 1.49 -13.83 -1.10
N GLU A 21 2.23 -14.93 -1.00
CA GLU A 21 2.82 -15.44 0.25
C GLU A 21 3.91 -14.50 0.79
N VAL A 22 4.84 -14.05 -0.06
CA VAL A 22 5.87 -13.07 0.31
C VAL A 22 5.26 -11.71 0.68
N VAL A 23 4.17 -11.32 0.03
CA VAL A 23 3.44 -10.08 0.38
C VAL A 23 2.77 -10.19 1.76
N LYS A 24 2.30 -11.38 2.15
CA LYS A 24 1.71 -11.63 3.48
C LYS A 24 2.74 -11.64 4.62
N GLU A 25 3.99 -12.05 4.38
CA GLU A 25 5.02 -12.10 5.44
C GLU A 25 5.57 -10.72 5.84
N ILE A 26 5.32 -9.67 5.04
CA ILE A 26 5.74 -8.29 5.34
C ILE A 26 4.73 -7.56 6.26
N ASP A 27 3.71 -8.27 6.75
CA ASP A 27 2.61 -7.73 7.57
C ASP A 27 2.99 -7.45 9.05
N ALA A 28 4.24 -7.03 9.28
CA ALA A 28 4.60 -6.21 10.45
C ALA A 28 4.16 -4.75 10.22
N GLU A 29 3.00 -4.56 9.61
CA GLU A 29 2.52 -3.27 9.18
C GLU A 29 1.75 -2.58 10.30
N LEU A 30 2.09 -1.31 10.58
CA LEU A 30 1.35 -0.51 11.54
C LEU A 30 -0.12 -0.45 11.14
N VAL A 31 -1.03 -0.70 12.08
CA VAL A 31 -2.48 -0.56 11.85
C VAL A 31 -2.82 0.88 11.44
N TYR A 32 -2.12 1.86 12.03
CA TYR A 32 -2.27 3.28 11.74
C TYR A 32 -0.92 3.95 11.51
N TRP A 33 -0.90 4.90 10.59
CA TRP A 33 0.20 5.86 10.46
C TRP A 33 -0.16 7.15 11.18
N ASP A 34 0.84 7.79 11.77
CA ASP A 34 0.75 9.20 12.14
C ASP A 34 1.25 10.08 10.98
N ALA A 35 1.25 11.40 11.17
CA ALA A 35 1.73 12.32 10.14
C ALA A 35 3.22 12.13 9.81
N ASN A 36 4.05 11.64 10.74
CA ASN A 36 5.46 11.40 10.49
C ASN A 36 5.67 10.16 9.63
N GLU A 37 4.96 9.08 9.94
CA GLU A 37 4.99 7.86 9.16
C GLU A 37 4.40 8.07 7.76
N LEU A 38 3.31 8.85 7.63
CA LEU A 38 2.77 9.20 6.31
C LEU A 38 3.79 9.94 5.44
N LYS A 39 4.52 10.92 6.00
CA LYS A 39 5.62 11.60 5.30
C LYS A 39 6.71 10.62 4.89
N ARG A 40 7.11 9.71 5.79
CA ARG A 40 8.13 8.68 5.52
C ARG A 40 7.73 7.75 4.39
N ARG A 41 6.47 7.28 4.38
CA ARG A 41 5.96 6.31 3.38
C ARG A 41 5.76 6.92 2.01
N THR A 42 5.37 8.19 1.96
CA THR A 42 5.13 8.92 0.70
C THR A 42 6.38 9.61 0.16
N CYS A 43 7.45 9.71 0.96
CA CYS A 43 8.63 10.54 0.70
C CYS A 43 8.29 12.02 0.44
N MET A 44 7.13 12.50 0.91
CA MET A 44 6.65 13.86 0.71
C MET A 44 6.74 14.68 1.99
N GLY A 45 7.03 15.97 1.84
CA GLY A 45 6.87 16.95 2.92
C GLY A 45 5.40 17.20 3.24
N TRP A 46 5.10 17.62 4.47
CA TRP A 46 3.72 17.88 4.93
C TRP A 46 2.98 18.87 4.03
N ASN A 47 3.64 19.96 3.63
CA ASN A 47 3.05 20.97 2.75
C ASN A 47 2.68 20.40 1.38
N THR A 48 3.48 19.46 0.85
CA THR A 48 3.18 18.78 -0.41
C THR A 48 1.96 17.89 -0.25
N ILE A 49 1.93 17.06 0.80
CA ILE A 49 0.78 16.19 1.13
C ILE A 49 -0.51 17.01 1.23
N GLN A 50 -0.46 18.15 1.91
CA GLN A 50 -1.60 19.05 2.04
C GLN A 50 -2.09 19.61 0.70
N LYS A 51 -1.17 19.95 -0.20
CA LYS A 51 -1.50 20.50 -1.53
C LYS A 51 -1.95 19.44 -2.54
N THR A 52 -1.57 18.18 -2.34
CA THR A 52 -1.84 17.10 -3.29
C THR A 52 -3.14 16.37 -2.97
N PHE A 53 -3.15 15.53 -1.94
CA PHE A 53 -4.26 14.59 -1.69
C PHE A 53 -4.88 14.70 -0.30
N PHE A 54 -4.29 15.46 0.63
CA PHE A 54 -4.76 15.48 2.01
C PHE A 54 -6.22 15.94 2.14
N PHE A 55 -6.65 16.90 1.32
CA PHE A 55 -8.02 17.43 1.34
C PHE A 55 -8.96 16.68 0.38
N ASP A 56 -8.49 15.63 -0.30
CA ASP A 56 -9.37 14.76 -1.07
C ASP A 56 -10.39 14.11 -0.11
N PRO A 57 -11.70 14.19 -0.40
CA PRO A 57 -12.73 13.56 0.43
C PRO A 57 -12.59 12.04 0.52
N ARG A 58 -11.96 11.39 -0.46
CA ARG A 58 -11.67 9.95 -0.49
C ARG A 58 -10.49 9.56 0.38
N PHE A 59 -9.66 10.51 0.83
CA PHE A 59 -8.46 10.23 1.61
C PHE A 59 -8.81 9.81 3.05
N PRO A 60 -8.48 8.57 3.48
CA PRO A 60 -8.86 8.04 4.79
C PRO A 60 -8.01 8.67 5.91
N LYS A 61 -8.57 9.67 6.60
CA LYS A 61 -7.94 10.38 7.73
C LYS A 61 -8.89 10.54 8.90
N HIS A 62 -8.40 10.28 10.11
CA HIS A 62 -9.15 10.45 11.35
C HIS A 62 -8.37 11.32 12.34
N LYS A 63 -9.06 12.29 12.95
CA LYS A 63 -8.48 13.11 14.02
C LYS A 63 -8.91 12.53 15.36
N VAL A 64 -7.94 12.10 16.16
CA VAL A 64 -8.16 11.61 17.53
C VAL A 64 -7.43 12.54 18.48
N GLY A 65 -8.20 13.32 19.24
CA GLY A 65 -7.68 14.44 20.02
C GLY A 65 -6.95 15.46 19.14
N GLY A 66 -5.67 15.72 19.44
CA GLY A 66 -4.84 16.67 18.71
C GLY A 66 -4.10 16.09 17.49
N LYS A 67 -4.17 14.79 17.24
CA LYS A 67 -3.32 14.10 16.25
C LYS A 67 -4.13 13.48 15.11
N TRP A 68 -3.51 13.40 13.94
CA TRP A 68 -4.04 12.69 12.78
C TRP A 68 -3.54 11.26 12.75
N TYR A 69 -4.46 10.35 12.44
CA TYR A 69 -4.20 8.94 12.25
C TYR A 69 -4.79 8.50 10.90
N PHE A 70 -4.04 7.64 10.22
CA PHE A 70 -4.36 7.19 8.88
C PHE A 70 -4.35 5.65 8.86
N PRO A 71 -5.48 4.97 8.59
CA PRO A 71 -5.51 3.50 8.52
C PRO A 71 -4.60 2.99 7.40
N ALA A 72 -3.52 2.32 7.74
CA ALA A 72 -2.41 2.06 6.81
C ALA A 72 -2.84 1.38 5.52
N GLN A 73 -3.65 0.31 5.63
CA GLN A 73 -4.14 -0.45 4.47
C GLN A 73 -4.99 0.41 3.53
N GLN A 74 -5.92 1.20 4.07
CA GLN A 74 -6.80 2.05 3.27
C GLN A 74 -6.02 3.18 2.60
N VAL A 75 -5.06 3.76 3.32
CA VAL A 75 -4.20 4.84 2.81
C VAL A 75 -3.34 4.33 1.67
N LYS A 76 -2.74 3.14 1.80
CA LYS A 76 -1.98 2.51 0.71
C LYS A 76 -2.81 2.35 -0.55
N GLN A 77 -3.99 1.76 -0.41
CA GLN A 77 -4.91 1.57 -1.53
C GLN A 77 -5.27 2.90 -2.19
N PHE A 78 -5.63 3.91 -1.39
CA PHE A 78 -5.91 5.26 -1.87
C PHE A 78 -4.71 5.86 -2.62
N LEU A 79 -3.50 5.77 -2.08
CA LEU A 79 -2.30 6.38 -2.68
C LEU A 79 -1.94 5.74 -4.02
N LEU A 80 -2.09 4.41 -4.14
CA LEU A 80 -1.89 3.69 -5.40
C LEU A 80 -2.93 4.10 -6.46
N GLN A 81 -4.18 4.29 -6.05
CA GLN A 81 -5.21 4.82 -6.95
C GLN A 81 -4.90 6.26 -7.35
N TRP A 82 -4.63 7.13 -6.38
CA TRP A 82 -4.38 8.55 -6.58
C TRP A 82 -3.19 8.82 -7.52
N ILE A 83 -2.09 8.06 -7.40
CA ILE A 83 -0.92 8.23 -8.29
C ILE A 83 -1.21 7.79 -9.72
N SER A 84 -2.09 6.80 -9.92
CA SER A 84 -2.51 6.34 -11.25
C SER A 84 -3.45 7.33 -11.97
N GLU A 85 -4.09 8.22 -11.21
CA GLU A 85 -4.98 9.28 -11.71
C GLU A 85 -4.22 10.56 -12.11
N GLN A 86 -2.90 10.62 -11.91
CA GLN A 86 -2.07 11.80 -12.24
C GLN A 86 -1.70 11.89 -13.72
#